data_AF-A0A411PGA2-F1
#
_entry.id   AF-A0A411PGA2-F1
#
_cell.length_a   1.000
_cell.length_b   1.000
_cell.length_c   1.000
_cell.angle_alpha   90.00
_cell.angle_beta   90.00
_cell.angle_gamma   90.00
#
_symmetry.space_group_name_H-M   'P 1'
#
loop_
_entity.id
_entity.type
_entity.pdbx_description
1 polymer ?
#
loop_
_entity_poly.entity_id
_entity_poly.type
_entity_poly.pdbx_seq_one_letter_code
_entity_poly.pdbx_strand_id
1 'polypeptide(L)'
;MGQKRIKGLYATLLTFAVLTTASVSATPSDQDRQYGGGGKGAVVFSFESHARNGGLTCEDCHSTDGTGLFEMQRYEFTMQDHAKGNYCWACHNNKIADKSCGSCHY
;
A
#
# COMPACT_ATOMS: atom_id res chain seq x y z
N MET A 1 19.00 -52.77 51.38
CA MET A 1 18.32 -53.41 50.23
C MET A 1 17.07 -52.60 49.94
N GLY A 2 16.86 -52.11 48.72
CA GLY A 2 15.63 -51.39 48.33
C GLY A 2 15.85 -49.98 47.79
N GLN A 3 16.57 -49.87 46.66
CA GLN A 3 16.55 -48.69 45.80
C GLN A 3 15.16 -48.50 45.14
N LYS A 4 14.86 -47.23 44.89
CA LYS A 4 14.03 -46.68 43.79
C LYS A 4 12.55 -47.04 43.77
N ARG A 5 11.70 -46.01 43.92
CA ARG A 5 10.66 -45.68 42.93
C ARG A 5 10.53 -44.16 42.77
N ILE A 6 11.25 -43.66 41.77
CA ILE A 6 11.07 -42.33 41.20
C ILE A 6 9.72 -42.41 40.46
N LYS A 7 8.64 -41.90 41.07
CA LYS A 7 7.36 -41.72 40.37
C LYS A 7 7.35 -40.29 39.86
N GLY A 8 7.55 -40.16 38.56
CA GLY A 8 7.54 -38.88 37.86
C GLY A 8 6.25 -38.13 38.14
N LEU A 9 6.42 -36.84 38.44
CA LEU A 9 5.39 -35.86 38.18
C LEU A 9 5.98 -35.01 37.06
N TYR A 10 5.65 -35.38 35.82
CA TYR A 10 5.95 -34.59 34.64
C TYR A 10 5.23 -33.24 34.83
N ALA A 11 6.00 -32.21 35.18
CA ALA A 11 5.54 -30.84 35.20
C ALA A 11 5.15 -30.46 33.77
N THR A 12 3.86 -30.48 33.50
CA THR A 12 3.24 -29.99 32.26
C THR A 12 3.34 -28.47 32.23
N LEU A 13 4.55 -27.96 31.94
CA LEU A 13 4.77 -26.59 31.50
C LEU A 13 4.49 -26.53 30.00
N LEU A 14 3.19 -26.52 29.65
CA LEU A 14 2.71 -26.07 28.35
C LEU A 14 2.91 -24.55 28.28
N THR A 15 4.14 -24.11 28.03
CA THR A 15 4.40 -22.75 27.57
C THR A 15 3.80 -22.63 26.18
N PHE A 16 2.58 -22.10 26.09
CA PHE A 16 2.02 -21.56 24.86
C PHE A 16 2.94 -20.42 24.40
N ALA A 17 3.92 -20.74 23.56
CA ALA A 17 4.66 -19.75 22.79
C ALA A 17 3.66 -19.14 21.81
N VAL A 18 3.03 -18.03 22.21
CA VAL A 18 2.17 -17.23 21.33
C VAL A 18 3.09 -16.56 20.32
N LEU A 19 3.32 -17.26 19.21
CA LEU A 19 4.02 -16.76 18.04
C LEU A 19 3.04 -15.79 17.35
N THR A 20 3.12 -14.50 17.69
CA THR A 20 2.35 -13.47 16.99
C THR A 20 2.99 -13.27 15.61
N THR A 21 2.47 -13.98 14.61
CA THR A 21 2.76 -13.65 13.22
C THR A 21 2.05 -12.34 12.91
N ALA A 22 2.79 -11.23 12.96
CA ALA A 22 2.34 -9.97 12.39
C ALA A 22 2.02 -10.22 10.92
N SER A 23 0.74 -10.32 10.59
CA SER A 23 0.28 -10.52 9.23
C SER A 23 0.32 -9.15 8.54
N VAL A 24 1.44 -8.84 7.88
CA VAL A 24 1.47 -7.76 6.88
C VAL A 24 0.65 -8.26 5.69
N SER A 25 -0.63 -7.91 5.66
CA SER A 25 -1.44 -8.06 4.47
C SER A 25 -0.97 -7.01 3.46
N ALA A 26 -0.29 -7.45 2.40
CA ALA A 26 -0.10 -6.60 1.23
C ALA A 26 -1.49 -6.24 0.69
N THR A 27 -1.84 -4.96 0.71
CA THR A 27 -3.07 -4.48 0.04
C THR A 27 -3.06 -4.96 -1.41
N PRO A 28 -4.14 -5.63 -1.89
CA PRO A 28 -4.26 -6.01 -3.28
C PRO A 28 -4.03 -4.83 -4.22
N SER A 29 -3.36 -5.09 -5.35
CA SER A 29 -2.98 -4.06 -6.34
C SER A 29 -4.17 -3.45 -7.07
N ASP A 30 -5.33 -4.10 -7.00
CA ASP A 30 -6.57 -3.69 -7.66
C ASP A 30 -7.52 -2.86 -6.78
N GLN A 31 -7.02 -2.37 -5.63
CA GLN A 31 -7.78 -1.55 -4.71
C GLN A 31 -7.49 -0.06 -4.84
N ASP A 32 -8.55 0.72 -4.61
CA ASP A 32 -8.48 2.17 -4.53
C ASP A 32 -7.59 2.65 -3.36
N ARG A 33 -6.88 3.76 -3.56
CA ARG A 33 -5.95 4.32 -2.57
C ARG A 33 -6.44 5.69 -2.12
N GLN A 34 -6.54 5.88 -0.81
CA GLN A 34 -6.95 7.16 -0.22
C GLN A 34 -5.74 7.96 0.27
N TYR A 35 -5.75 9.27 0.03
CA TYR A 35 -4.75 10.25 0.47
C TYR A 35 -5.43 11.41 1.18
N GLY A 36 -4.74 12.00 2.17
CA GLY A 36 -5.30 13.09 2.99
C GLY A 36 -5.43 14.44 2.27
N GLY A 37 -4.83 14.59 1.08
CA GLY A 37 -5.00 15.75 0.21
C GLY A 37 -4.58 17.11 0.78
N GLY A 38 -3.71 17.15 1.81
CA GLY A 38 -3.05 18.36 2.26
C GLY A 38 -3.98 19.50 2.70
N GLY A 39 -5.13 19.16 3.29
CA GLY A 39 -6.13 20.15 3.72
C GLY A 39 -6.86 20.84 2.57
N LYS A 40 -6.99 20.18 1.41
CA LYS A 40 -7.80 20.64 0.27
C LYS A 40 -9.00 19.73 -0.03
N GLY A 41 -9.26 18.76 0.85
CA GLY A 41 -10.16 17.65 0.58
C GLY A 41 -9.36 16.37 0.35
N ALA A 42 -9.91 15.23 0.76
CA ALA A 42 -9.23 13.95 0.59
C ALA A 42 -9.18 13.58 -0.90
N VAL A 43 -8.30 12.65 -1.27
CA VAL A 43 -8.13 12.20 -2.66
C VAL A 43 -8.24 10.70 -2.71
N VAL A 44 -9.02 10.18 -3.66
CA VAL A 44 -9.07 8.74 -3.96
C VAL A 44 -8.48 8.50 -5.34
N PHE A 45 -7.41 7.71 -5.39
CA PHE A 45 -6.95 7.09 -6.63
C PHE A 45 -7.78 5.83 -6.87
N SER A 46 -8.48 5.76 -8.00
CA SER A 46 -9.30 4.61 -8.34
C SER A 46 -8.62 3.67 -9.33
N PHE A 47 -8.49 2.39 -8.97
CA PHE A 47 -7.98 1.35 -9.86
C PHE A 47 -8.96 1.08 -11.01
N GLU A 48 -10.25 1.14 -10.73
CA GLU A 48 -11.31 0.98 -11.72
C GLU A 48 -11.16 2.02 -12.85
N SER A 49 -10.93 3.29 -12.52
CA SER A 49 -10.83 4.35 -13.53
C SER A 49 -9.52 4.34 -14.31
N HIS A 50 -8.40 3.98 -13.68
CA HIS A 50 -7.08 4.01 -14.33
C HIS A 50 -6.77 2.73 -15.08
N ALA A 51 -7.01 1.56 -14.47
CA ALA A 51 -6.63 0.28 -15.05
C ALA A 51 -7.78 -0.38 -15.80
N ARG A 52 -8.89 -0.70 -15.12
CA ARG A 52 -9.97 -1.51 -15.73
C ARG A 52 -10.67 -0.79 -16.88
N ASN A 53 -11.06 0.46 -16.64
CA ASN A 53 -11.74 1.28 -17.65
C ASN A 53 -10.77 2.17 -18.44
N GLY A 54 -9.67 2.59 -17.79
CA GLY A 54 -8.66 3.44 -18.41
C GLY A 54 -7.64 2.70 -19.26
N GLY A 55 -7.56 1.37 -19.15
CA GLY A 55 -6.68 0.52 -19.95
C GLY A 55 -5.20 0.58 -19.56
N LEU A 56 -4.84 1.28 -18.47
CA LEU A 56 -3.47 1.31 -17.98
C LEU A 56 -3.09 -0.01 -17.33
N THR A 57 -1.85 -0.40 -17.54
CA THR A 57 -1.21 -1.58 -16.95
C THR A 57 -0.39 -1.19 -15.72
N CYS A 58 0.01 -2.19 -14.94
CA CYS A 58 0.86 -1.99 -13.77
C CYS A 58 2.16 -1.25 -14.13
N GLU A 59 2.72 -1.56 -15.30
CA GLU A 59 4.01 -1.05 -15.79
C GLU A 59 3.93 0.41 -16.25
N ASP A 60 2.74 0.91 -16.57
CA ASP A 60 2.53 2.32 -16.92
C ASP A 60 2.74 3.26 -15.71
N CYS A 61 2.61 2.73 -14.49
CA CYS A 61 2.75 3.49 -13.24
C CYS A 61 3.95 3.03 -12.40
N HIS A 62 4.22 1.73 -12.37
CA HIS A 62 5.20 1.10 -11.51
C HIS A 62 6.33 0.47 -12.33
N SER A 63 7.56 0.62 -11.86
CA SER A 63 8.69 -0.14 -12.41
C SER A 63 9.65 -0.55 -11.31
N THR A 64 10.32 -1.68 -11.52
CA THR A 64 11.37 -2.20 -10.65
C THR A 64 12.74 -1.61 -10.94
N ASP A 65 12.91 -0.89 -12.04
CA ASP A 65 14.18 -0.24 -12.44
C ASP A 65 14.29 1.24 -12.03
N GLY A 66 13.30 1.74 -11.27
CA GLY A 66 13.24 3.13 -10.81
C GLY A 66 12.72 4.14 -11.85
N THR A 67 12.26 3.68 -13.01
CA THR A 67 11.64 4.56 -14.03
C THR A 67 10.12 4.74 -13.85
N GLY A 68 9.52 4.01 -12.91
CA GLY A 68 8.10 4.12 -12.61
C GLY A 68 7.74 5.50 -12.04
N LEU A 69 6.48 5.90 -12.20
CA LEU A 69 5.95 7.13 -11.62
C LEU A 69 6.02 7.12 -10.09
N PHE A 70 5.83 5.94 -9.50
CA PHE A 70 5.98 5.70 -8.07
C PHE A 70 6.14 4.21 -7.78
N GLU A 71 6.72 3.91 -6.62
CA GLU A 71 6.83 2.54 -6.13
C GLU A 71 5.46 1.98 -5.70
N MET A 72 5.31 0.65 -5.70
CA MET A 72 4.09 -0.05 -5.22
C MET A 72 3.92 -0.01 -3.68
N GLN A 73 4.20 1.14 -3.08
CA GLN A 73 4.01 1.40 -1.67
C GLN A 73 3.26 2.72 -1.47
N ARG A 74 2.85 3.00 -0.23
CA ARG A 74 2.21 4.27 0.08
C ARG A 74 3.26 5.38 -0.03
N TYR A 75 3.02 6.33 -0.93
CA TYR A 75 3.91 7.45 -1.15
C TYR A 75 3.25 8.75 -0.68
N GLU A 76 4.06 9.66 -0.14
CA GLU A 76 3.65 11.03 0.11
C GLU A 76 4.21 11.92 -0.98
N PHE A 77 3.35 12.75 -1.56
CA PHE A 77 3.73 13.67 -2.61
C PHE A 77 3.13 15.04 -2.32
N THR A 78 3.85 16.06 -2.75
CA THR A 78 3.49 17.45 -2.53
C THR A 78 2.99 18.09 -3.82
N MET A 79 2.37 19.26 -3.70
CA MET A 79 2.08 20.08 -4.88
C MET A 79 3.34 20.54 -5.62
N GLN A 80 4.49 20.60 -4.95
CA GLN A 80 5.75 20.93 -5.63
C GLN A 80 6.21 19.79 -6.53
N ASP A 81 5.95 18.54 -6.16
CA ASP A 81 6.23 17.39 -7.02
C ASP A 81 5.30 17.37 -8.23
N HIS A 82 4.02 17.64 -8.00
CA HIS A 82 3.05 17.82 -9.08
C HIS A 82 3.46 18.95 -10.04
N ALA A 83 3.94 20.09 -9.52
CA ALA A 83 4.41 21.19 -10.35
C ALA A 83 5.62 20.83 -11.24
N LYS A 84 6.39 19.80 -10.87
CA LYS A 84 7.47 19.22 -11.68
C LYS A 84 6.97 18.19 -12.71
N GLY A 85 5.67 17.89 -12.71
CA GLY A 85 5.07 16.88 -13.59
C GLY A 85 5.17 15.45 -13.05
N ASN A 86 5.38 15.28 -11.75
CA ASN A 86 5.51 13.95 -11.14
C ASN A 86 4.17 13.40 -10.64
N TYR A 87 4.14 12.11 -10.31
CA TYR A 87 3.01 11.38 -9.74
C TYR A 87 1.74 11.56 -10.59
N CYS A 88 0.64 12.04 -10.00
CA CYS A 88 -0.63 12.23 -10.68
C CYS A 88 -0.49 13.13 -11.92
N TRP A 89 0.34 14.18 -11.84
CA TRP A 89 0.48 15.18 -12.90
C TRP A 89 1.43 14.76 -14.03
N ALA A 90 2.00 13.55 -13.98
CA ALA A 90 2.66 12.96 -15.14
C ALA A 90 1.67 12.78 -16.30
N CYS A 91 0.44 12.35 -15.98
CA CYS A 91 -0.67 12.21 -16.93
C CYS A 91 -1.73 13.32 -16.77
N HIS A 92 -2.06 13.74 -15.55
CA HIS A 92 -2.97 14.86 -15.29
C HIS A 92 -2.25 16.19 -15.57
N ASN A 93 -2.04 16.47 -16.84
CA ASN A 93 -1.23 17.58 -17.37
C ASN A 93 -1.99 18.46 -18.38
N ASN A 94 -3.32 18.30 -18.47
CA ASN A 94 -4.23 18.91 -19.45
C ASN A 94 -3.98 18.52 -20.92
N LYS A 95 -3.13 17.53 -21.18
CA LYS A 95 -2.93 16.93 -22.51
C LYS A 95 -3.46 15.50 -22.56
N ILE A 96 -3.16 14.72 -21.52
CA ILE A 96 -3.61 13.32 -21.40
C ILE A 96 -4.86 13.25 -20.52
N ALA A 97 -4.81 13.89 -19.36
CA ALA A 97 -5.95 14.00 -18.45
C ALA A 97 -6.07 15.41 -17.87
N ASP A 98 -7.30 15.77 -17.49
CA ASP A 98 -7.66 16.99 -16.75
C ASP A 98 -6.89 17.05 -15.41
N LYS A 99 -6.42 18.23 -15.00
CA LYS A 99 -5.73 18.41 -13.70
C LYS A 99 -6.46 19.33 -12.73
N SER A 100 -7.75 19.58 -12.96
CA SER A 100 -8.55 20.45 -12.12
C SER A 100 -8.63 19.90 -10.69
N CYS A 101 -8.54 20.80 -9.71
CA CYS A 101 -8.45 20.42 -8.30
C CYS A 101 -9.67 19.60 -7.85
N GLY A 102 -10.86 19.97 -8.33
CA GLY A 102 -12.13 19.34 -7.94
C GLY A 102 -12.36 17.95 -8.52
N SER A 103 -11.58 17.53 -9.53
CA SER A 103 -11.65 16.16 -10.05
C SER A 103 -10.98 15.14 -9.14
N CYS A 104 -10.16 15.59 -8.18
CA CYS A 104 -9.42 14.71 -7.27
C CYS A 104 -9.70 15.00 -5.80
N HIS A 105 -9.85 16.28 -5.43
CA HIS A 105 -10.08 16.70 -4.06
C HIS A 105 -11.57 16.85 -3.77
N TYR A 106 -12.07 16.11 -2.79
CA TYR A 106 -13.46 16.14 -2.31
C TYR A 106 -13.58 16.57 -0.85
#